data_AF-A0A7C6P0J4-F1
#
_entry.id   AF-A0A7C6P0J4-F1
#
_cell.length_a   1.000
_cell.length_b   1.000
_cell.length_c   1.000
_cell.angle_alpha   90.00
_cell.angle_beta   90.00
_cell.angle_gamma   90.00
#
_symmetry.space_group_name_H-M   'P 1'
#
loop_
_entity.id
_entity.type
_entity.pdbx_description
1 polymer ?
#
loop_
_entity_poly.entity_id
_entity_poly.type
_entity_poly.pdbx_seq_one_letter_code
_entity_poly.pdbx_strand_id
1 'polypeptide(L)'
;MSAGYKGGSRWLKTPFVTVKGEIIERTSGTPQGGVISPVPANMFLHYVFNMWMDKQYKSAPFERYADDGVILSPLIGAIITLILYLLFDVEKRNEELRKAAA
;
A
#
# COMPACT_ATOMS: atom_id res chain seq x y z
N MET A 1 -20.14 3.68 34.44
CA MET A 1 -18.76 3.79 33.92
C MET A 1 -18.51 2.65 32.95
N SER A 2 -18.50 2.93 31.64
CA SER A 2 -18.03 2.00 30.61
C SER A 2 -17.05 2.78 29.74
N ALA A 3 -15.75 2.56 29.97
CA ALA A 3 -14.70 3.11 29.15
C ALA A 3 -14.67 2.32 27.83
N GLY A 4 -15.49 2.77 26.87
CA GLY A 4 -15.45 2.25 25.51
C GLY A 4 -14.10 2.55 24.87
N TYR A 5 -13.33 1.50 24.55
CA TYR A 5 -12.05 1.57 23.85
C TYR A 5 -12.22 2.22 22.46
N LYS A 6 -12.10 3.55 22.37
CA LYS A 6 -12.07 4.33 21.11
C LYS A 6 -10.64 4.48 20.56
N GLY A 7 -9.77 3.50 20.81
CA GLY A 7 -8.35 3.58 20.43
C GLY A 7 -8.12 3.51 18.92
N GLY A 8 -8.76 2.56 18.23
CA GLY A 8 -8.45 2.24 16.83
C GLY A 8 -8.86 3.31 15.81
N SER A 9 -10.01 3.95 16.00
CA SER A 9 -10.54 4.94 15.05
C SER A 9 -9.77 6.27 15.06
N ARG A 10 -9.14 6.63 16.19
CA ARG A 10 -8.32 7.85 16.30
C ARG A 10 -7.11 7.79 15.39
N TRP A 11 -6.39 6.67 15.38
CA TRP A 11 -5.13 6.52 14.62
C TRP A 11 -5.32 6.31 13.12
N LEU A 12 -6.52 5.98 12.64
CA LEU A 12 -6.81 5.78 11.22
C LEU A 12 -7.45 6.99 10.55
N LYS A 13 -8.20 7.81 11.31
CA LYS A 13 -8.90 9.01 10.81
C LYS A 13 -8.19 10.33 11.13
N THR A 14 -6.93 10.29 11.55
CA THR A 14 -6.19 11.52 11.86
C THR A 14 -5.95 12.32 10.57
N PRO A 15 -6.40 13.58 10.49
CA PRO A 15 -6.18 14.43 9.32
C PRO A 15 -4.71 14.84 9.21
N PHE A 16 -4.29 15.21 8.01
CA PHE A 16 -2.95 15.75 7.79
C PHE A 16 -2.94 17.24 8.15
N VAL A 17 -1.90 17.69 8.85
CA VAL A 17 -1.73 19.11 9.19
C VAL A 17 -0.52 19.64 8.45
N THR A 18 -0.72 20.67 7.62
CA THR A 18 0.39 21.29 6.86
C THR A 18 1.27 22.13 7.79
N VAL A 19 2.46 22.51 7.33
CA VAL A 19 3.37 23.40 8.07
C VAL A 19 2.72 24.76 8.40
N LYS A 20 1.70 25.16 7.63
CA LYS A 20 0.92 26.39 7.84
C LYS A 20 -0.27 26.20 8.79
N GLY A 21 -0.48 24.99 9.33
CA GLY A 21 -1.59 24.66 10.23
C GLY A 21 -2.90 24.31 9.53
N GLU A 22 -2.91 24.17 8.20
CA GLU A 22 -4.12 23.78 7.46
C GLU A 22 -4.41 22.29 7.68
N ILE A 23 -5.68 21.97 7.93
CA ILE A 23 -6.15 20.60 8.15
C ILE A 23 -6.67 20.04 6.82
N ILE A 24 -6.04 18.98 6.33
CA ILE A 24 -6.43 18.26 5.12
C ILE A 24 -7.03 16.92 5.53
N GLU A 25 -8.31 16.72 5.21
CA GLU A 25 -8.95 15.41 5.38
C GLU A 25 -8.34 14.39 4.42
N ARG A 26 -8.16 13.17 4.93
CA ARG A 26 -7.59 12.06 4.15
C ARG A 26 -8.67 11.07 3.79
N THR A 27 -8.83 10.82 2.50
CA THR A 27 -9.74 9.81 1.96
C THR A 27 -9.06 8.47 1.69
N SER A 28 -7.71 8.43 1.68
CA SER A 28 -6.94 7.23 1.39
C SER A 28 -5.61 7.14 2.16
N GLY A 29 -5.10 5.90 2.28
CA GLY A 29 -3.85 5.55 2.96
C GLY A 29 -3.95 5.56 4.49
N THR A 30 -2.84 5.25 5.16
CA THR A 30 -2.74 5.22 6.63
C THR A 30 -1.95 6.43 7.14
N PRO A 31 -2.26 7.03 8.30
CA PRO A 31 -1.46 8.13 8.83
C PRO A 31 -0.02 7.67 9.10
N GLN A 32 0.98 8.46 8.70
CA GLN A 32 2.37 8.18 9.05
C GLN A 32 2.57 8.40 10.56
N GLY A 33 3.29 7.48 11.22
CA GLY A 33 3.58 7.55 12.65
C GLY A 33 2.46 7.05 13.58
N GLY A 34 1.35 6.54 13.03
CA GLY A 34 0.36 5.82 13.84
C GLY A 34 0.89 4.46 14.25
N VAL A 35 0.88 4.11 15.53
CA VAL A 35 1.43 2.83 16.04
C VAL A 35 0.82 1.60 15.35
N ILE A 36 -0.40 1.72 14.84
CA ILE A 36 -1.13 0.66 14.12
C ILE A 36 -0.92 0.69 12.59
N SER A 37 -0.38 1.76 12.01
CA SER A 37 -0.31 1.95 10.54
C SER A 37 0.44 0.86 9.77
N PRO A 38 1.47 0.18 10.31
CA PRO A 38 2.16 -0.88 9.58
C PRO A 38 1.26 -2.08 9.24
N VAL A 39 0.25 -2.38 10.06
CA VAL A 39 -0.63 -3.54 9.87
C VAL A 39 -1.51 -3.43 8.62
N PRO A 40 -2.35 -2.39 8.45
CA PRO A 40 -3.15 -2.23 7.23
C PRO A 40 -2.29 -1.98 5.98
N ALA A 41 -1.13 -1.32 6.11
CA ALA A 41 -0.19 -1.16 5.01
C ALA A 41 0.36 -2.53 4.54
N ASN A 42 0.75 -3.41 5.47
CA ASN A 42 1.22 -4.74 5.14
C ASN A 42 0.14 -5.65 4.56
N MET A 43 -1.11 -5.55 5.07
CA MET A 43 -2.25 -6.26 4.49
C MET A 43 -2.50 -5.81 3.05
N PHE A 44 -2.50 -4.51 2.79
CA PHE A 44 -2.65 -3.98 1.43
C PHE A 44 -1.55 -4.50 0.50
N LEU A 45 -0.28 -4.41 0.91
CA LEU A 45 0.86 -4.90 0.13
C LEU A 45 0.83 -6.42 -0.08
N HIS A 46 0.25 -7.19 0.84
CA HIS A 46 0.05 -8.62 0.61
C HIS A 46 -0.82 -8.89 -0.62
N TYR A 47 -1.95 -8.17 -0.76
CA TYR A 47 -2.86 -8.36 -1.89
C TYR A 47 -2.30 -7.78 -3.20
N VAL A 48 -1.75 -6.58 -3.14
CA VAL A 48 -1.29 -5.87 -4.35
C VAL A 48 0.05 -6.41 -4.86
N PHE A 49 0.96 -6.77 -3.96
CA PHE A 49 2.31 -7.21 -4.32
C PHE A 49 2.50 -8.72 -4.17
N ASN A 50 2.35 -9.28 -2.96
CA ASN A 50 2.71 -10.69 -2.73
C ASN A 50 1.86 -11.65 -3.57
N MET A 51 0.54 -11.48 -3.58
CA MET A 51 -0.36 -12.32 -4.38
C MET A 51 -0.21 -12.09 -5.89
N TRP A 52 0.18 -10.88 -6.29
CA TRP A 52 0.46 -10.60 -7.70
C TRP A 52 1.76 -11.26 -8.16
N MET A 53 2.82 -11.21 -7.35
CA MET A 53 4.09 -11.92 -7.58
C MET A 53 3.87 -13.42 -7.71
N ASP A 54 3.08 -14.03 -6.81
CA ASP A 54 2.74 -15.45 -6.87
C ASP A 54 1.93 -15.83 -8.13
N LYS A 55 1.18 -14.90 -8.71
CA LYS A 55 0.41 -15.16 -9.94
C LYS A 55 1.25 -14.98 -11.20
N GLN A 56 2.03 -13.90 -11.27
CA GLN A 56 2.70 -13.47 -12.51
C GLN A 56 4.15 -13.94 -12.61
N TYR A 57 4.83 -14.13 -11.48
CA TYR A 57 6.28 -14.36 -11.41
C TYR A 57 6.66 -15.43 -10.37
N LYS A 58 6.00 -16.60 -10.42
CA LYS A 58 6.25 -17.73 -9.50
C LYS A 58 7.71 -18.16 -9.36
N SER A 59 8.49 -17.99 -10.42
CA SER A 59 9.89 -18.41 -10.48
C SER A 59 10.86 -17.33 -10.01
N ALA A 60 10.39 -16.12 -9.69
CA ALA A 60 11.22 -15.03 -9.19
C ALA A 60 11.23 -15.05 -7.66
N PRO A 61 12.34 -15.47 -7.02
CA PRO A 61 12.44 -15.40 -5.56
C PRO A 61 12.39 -13.95 -5.13
N PHE A 62 11.60 -13.64 -4.11
CA PHE A 62 11.56 -12.30 -3.53
C PHE A 62 11.36 -12.39 -2.02
N GLU A 63 11.85 -11.37 -1.33
CA GLU A 63 11.65 -11.17 0.10
C GLU A 63 11.16 -9.73 0.33
N ARG A 64 10.27 -9.53 1.29
CA ARG A 64 9.72 -8.20 1.61
C ARG A 64 9.67 -7.98 3.11
N TYR A 65 10.12 -6.82 3.56
CA TYR A 65 9.98 -6.32 4.91
C TYR A 65 9.26 -4.97 4.89
N ALA A 66 8.02 -4.92 5.37
CA ALA A 66 7.18 -3.73 5.27
C ALA A 66 7.12 -3.21 3.82
N ASP A 67 7.39 -1.95 3.57
CA ASP A 67 7.43 -1.36 2.23
C ASP A 67 8.70 -1.70 1.43
N ASP A 68 9.74 -2.22 2.07
CA ASP A 68 11.00 -2.61 1.42
C ASP A 68 10.93 -4.02 0.85
N GLY A 69 11.28 -4.18 -0.43
CA GLY A 69 11.28 -5.48 -1.11
C GLY A 69 12.53 -5.71 -1.96
N VAL A 70 12.99 -6.96 -2.00
CA VAL A 70 14.11 -7.41 -2.84
C VAL A 70 13.63 -8.54 -3.71
N ILE A 71 13.83 -8.42 -5.02
CA ILE A 71 13.53 -9.46 -6.01
C ILE A 71 14.85 -9.97 -6.57
N LEU A 72 15.10 -11.27 -6.47
CA LEU A 72 16.27 -11.89 -7.07
C LEU A 72 16.01 -12.14 -8.55
N SER A 73 16.86 -11.55 -9.40
CA SER A 73 16.80 -11.74 -10.84
C SER A 73 18.21 -11.93 -11.41
N PRO A 74 18.43 -12.87 -12.34
CA PRO A 74 19.71 -13.02 -13.03
C PRO A 74 19.97 -11.90 -14.05
N LEU A 75 18.97 -11.09 -14.39
CA LEU A 75 19.05 -10.03 -15.40
C LEU A 75 18.54 -8.71 -14.83
N ILE A 76 19.40 -7.67 -14.85
CA ILE A 76 19.07 -6.31 -14.39
C ILE A 76 17.81 -5.77 -15.10
N GLY A 77 17.69 -6.00 -16.41
CA GLY A 77 16.54 -5.54 -17.21
C GLY A 77 15.21 -6.16 -16.79
N ALA A 78 15.21 -7.41 -16.28
CA ALA A 78 13.97 -8.09 -15.92
C ALA A 78 13.30 -7.47 -14.68
N ILE A 79 14.07 -6.91 -13.76
CA ILE A 79 13.51 -6.20 -12.58
C ILE A 79 12.78 -4.93 -13.02
N ILE A 80 13.39 -4.15 -13.92
CA ILE A 80 12.79 -2.91 -14.43
C ILE A 80 11.49 -3.22 -15.18
N THR A 81 11.50 -4.24 -16.05
CA THR A 81 10.29 -4.68 -16.75
C THR A 81 9.18 -5.11 -15.79
N LEU A 82 9.52 -5.85 -14.72
CA LEU A 82 8.57 -6.32 -13.72
C LEU A 82 7.95 -5.15 -12.93
N ILE A 83 8.75 -4.18 -12.50
CA ILE A 83 8.26 -2.97 -11.80
C ILE A 83 7.33 -2.17 -12.72
N LEU A 84 7.72 -1.96 -13.98
CA LEU A 84 6.89 -1.24 -14.95
C LEU A 84 5.56 -1.96 -15.22
N TYR A 85 5.58 -3.29 -15.30
CA TYR A 85 4.36 -4.07 -15.49
C TYR A 85 3.42 -4.00 -14.28
N LEU A 86 3.96 -4.09 -13.07
CA LEU A 86 3.18 -3.91 -11.85
C LEU A 86 2.51 -2.53 -11.81
N LEU A 87 3.29 -1.47 -12.06
CA LEU A 87 2.77 -0.09 -12.07
C LEU A 87 1.67 0.07 -13.11
N PHE A 88 1.88 -0.45 -14.32
CA PHE A 88 0.88 -0.38 -15.38
C PHE A 88 -0.41 -1.13 -15.03
N ASP A 89 -0.32 -2.33 -14.45
CA ASP A 89 -1.51 -3.09 -14.03
C ASP A 89 -2.28 -2.37 -12.90
N VAL A 90 -1.55 -1.78 -11.94
CA VAL A 90 -2.16 -0.98 -10.87
C VAL A 90 -2.86 0.26 -11.43
N GLU A 91 -2.21 0.99 -12.34
CA GLU A 91 -2.77 2.18 -13.00
C GLU A 91 -4.06 1.82 -13.75
N LYS A 92 -4.03 0.72 -14.51
CA LYS A 92 -5.17 0.23 -15.28
C LYS A 92 -6.35 -0.14 -14.38
N ARG A 93 -6.11 -0.88 -13.29
CA ARG A 93 -7.16 -1.24 -12.31
C ARG A 93 -7.73 -0.01 -11.62
N ASN A 94 -6.89 0.96 -11.28
CA ASN A 94 -7.34 2.22 -10.67
C ASN A 94 -8.26 2.99 -11.62
N GLU A 95 -7.93 3.02 -12.91
CA GLU A 95 -8.76 3.66 -13.93
C GLU A 95 -10.12 2.94 -14.10
N GLU A 96 -10.13 1.60 -14.11
CA GLU A 96 -11.36 0.80 -14.13
C GLU A 96 -12.24 1.07 -12.90
N LEU A 97 -11.64 1.16 -11.71
CA LEU A 97 -12.35 1.47 -10.48
C LEU A 97 -12.93 2.90 -10.49
N ARG A 98 -12.19 3.89 -11.00
CA ARG A 98 -12.69 5.26 -11.17
C ARG A 98 -13.89 5.33 -12.09
N LYS A 99 -13.86 4.59 -13.21
CA LYS A 99 -14.98 4.49 -14.15
C LYS A 99 -16.19 3.78 -13.55
N ALA A 100 -15.98 2.78 -12.71
CA ALA A 100 -17.07 2.06 -12.03
C ALA A 100 -17.71 2.86 -10.88
N ALA A 101 -17.00 3.85 -10.35
CA ALA A 101 -17.47 4.73 -9.27
C ALA A 101 -18.12 6.04 -9.77
N ALA A 102 -18.13 6.27 -11.08
CA ALA A 102 -18.76 7.41 -11.76
C ALA A 102 -20.13 7.01 -12.33
#